data_AF-A0A3N0IMV0-F1
#
_entry.id   AF-A0A3N0IMV0-F1
#
_cell.length_a   1.000
_cell.length_b   1.000
_cell.length_c   1.000
_cell.angle_alpha   90.00
_cell.angle_beta   90.00
_cell.angle_gamma   90.00
#
_symmetry.space_group_name_H-M   'P 1'
#
loop_
_entity.id
_entity.type
_entity.pdbx_description
1 polymer ?
#
loop_
_entity_poly.entity_id
_entity_poly.type
_entity_poly.pdbx_seq_one_letter_code
_entity_poly.pdbx_strand_id
1 'polypeptide(L)'
;SLAMSVVLVAVMAHSYTMAARPAWDSVLWILAVLGEACVLGPVTYQLLASAFSTMAAGDPGEQPAMRAADVEGPAGLIPLVGALVNAATAASFAAFLQLSAGSFATVGYYFDPTHPTKAMADAAATVAGQAPLLWAGAVLVGALVPLAACFLGRKSGNWKLWGAVALAAALIGAVCLRVVFYNLGLSVFMFY
;
A
#
# COMPACT_ATOMS: atom_id res chain seq x y z
N SER A 1 19.74 -2.43 10.49
CA SER A 1 19.29 -1.19 11.14
C SER A 1 17.95 -0.78 10.57
N LEU A 2 16.91 -0.60 11.40
CA LEU A 2 15.57 -0.15 10.97
C LEU A 2 15.62 1.15 10.18
N ALA A 3 16.47 2.09 10.61
CA ALA A 3 16.65 3.38 9.92
C ALA A 3 17.08 3.19 8.46
N MET A 4 17.97 2.23 8.18
CA MET A 4 18.39 1.94 6.80
C MET A 4 17.28 1.31 5.97
N SER A 5 16.44 0.44 6.55
CA SER A 5 15.28 -0.09 5.85
C SER A 5 14.29 1.01 5.46
N VAL A 6 14.01 1.95 6.38
CA VAL A 6 13.14 3.11 6.10
C VAL A 6 13.74 3.98 4.99
N VAL A 7 15.04 4.26 5.05
CA VAL A 7 15.74 5.04 4.01
C VAL A 7 15.68 4.34 2.66
N LEU A 8 15.91 3.03 2.59
CA LEU A 8 15.86 2.29 1.32
C LEU A 8 14.47 2.34 0.68
N VAL A 9 13.41 2.16 1.48
CA VAL A 9 12.03 2.28 0.98
C VAL A 9 11.74 3.72 0.53
N ALA A 10 12.20 4.71 1.29
CA ALA A 10 12.03 6.11 0.92
C ALA A 10 12.77 6.48 -0.37
N VAL A 11 14.03 6.03 -0.53
CA VAL A 11 14.82 6.22 -1.76
C VAL A 11 14.18 5.51 -2.94
N MET A 12 13.67 4.28 -2.75
CA MET A 12 12.96 3.55 -3.79
C MET A 12 11.72 4.32 -4.24
N ALA A 13 10.90 4.83 -3.31
CA ALA A 13 9.72 5.62 -3.66
C ALA A 13 10.08 6.97 -4.30
N HIS A 14 11.11 7.64 -3.78
CA HIS A 14 11.61 8.91 -4.31
C HIS A 14 12.13 8.79 -5.74
N SER A 15 12.66 7.63 -6.15
CA SER A 15 13.11 7.44 -7.53
C SER A 15 12.01 7.60 -8.59
N TYR A 16 10.74 7.54 -8.17
CA TYR A 16 9.58 7.79 -9.03
C TYR A 16 9.10 9.24 -9.05
N THR A 17 9.60 10.12 -8.16
CA THR A 17 9.17 11.53 -8.15
C THR A 17 9.81 12.25 -9.34
N MET A 18 8.97 12.79 -10.23
CA MET A 18 9.39 13.57 -11.39
C MET A 18 8.60 14.87 -11.43
N ALA A 19 9.28 16.02 -11.43
CA ALA A 19 8.65 17.35 -11.41
C ALA A 19 7.64 17.58 -12.56
N ALA A 20 7.84 16.93 -13.71
CA ALA A 20 6.94 17.03 -14.85
C ALA A 20 5.64 16.19 -14.71
N ARG A 21 5.50 15.36 -13.67
CA ARG A 21 4.32 14.55 -13.36
C ARG A 21 3.79 14.98 -11.97
N PRO A 22 2.84 15.94 -11.90
CA PRO A 22 2.31 16.43 -10.62
C PRO A 22 1.73 15.33 -9.71
N ALA A 23 1.21 14.26 -10.30
CA ALA A 23 0.71 13.10 -9.55
C ALA A 23 1.84 12.27 -8.89
N TRP A 24 3.05 12.29 -9.44
CA TRP A 24 4.21 11.54 -8.94
C TRP A 24 5.11 12.39 -8.06
N ASP A 25 5.12 13.71 -8.24
CA ASP A 25 5.91 14.64 -7.45
C ASP A 25 5.25 14.95 -6.10
N SER A 26 5.17 13.94 -5.23
CA SER A 26 4.58 14.12 -3.90
C SER A 26 5.29 13.32 -2.82
N VAL A 27 5.48 13.95 -1.66
CA VAL A 27 5.95 13.27 -0.44
C VAL A 27 4.92 12.23 0.03
N LEU A 28 3.64 12.44 -0.28
CA LEU A 28 2.56 11.52 0.08
C LEU A 28 2.69 10.15 -0.59
N TRP A 29 3.26 10.08 -1.80
CA TRP A 29 3.63 8.80 -2.42
C TRP A 29 4.66 8.04 -1.58
N ILE A 30 5.71 8.72 -1.13
CA ILE A 30 6.76 8.12 -0.29
C ILE A 30 6.16 7.59 1.02
N LEU A 31 5.27 8.37 1.64
CA LEU A 31 4.56 7.96 2.86
C LEU A 31 3.60 6.78 2.61
N ALA A 32 2.94 6.72 1.45
CA ALA A 32 2.06 5.60 1.09
C ALA A 32 2.86 4.29 0.97
N VAL A 33 4.00 4.30 0.28
CA VAL A 33 4.88 3.13 0.14
C VAL A 33 5.47 2.69 1.50
N LEU A 34 5.84 3.66 2.35
CA LEU A 34 6.27 3.35 3.72
C LEU A 34 5.14 2.73 4.56
N GLY A 35 3.91 3.24 4.41
CA GLY A 35 2.73 2.68 5.08
C GLY A 35 2.48 1.23 4.70
N GLU A 36 2.56 0.88 3.42
CA GLU A 36 2.42 -0.50 2.97
C GLU A 36 3.51 -1.40 3.54
N ALA A 37 4.76 -0.91 3.60
CA ALA A 37 5.86 -1.65 4.24
C ALA A 37 5.59 -1.89 5.74
N CYS A 38 4.97 -0.92 6.43
CA CYS A 38 4.55 -1.05 7.82
C CYS A 38 3.44 -2.10 8.04
N VAL A 39 2.67 -2.48 7.00
CA VAL A 39 1.70 -3.59 7.08
C VAL A 39 2.33 -4.90 6.66
N LEU A 40 2.92 -4.94 5.48
CA LEU A 40 3.38 -6.17 4.85
C LEU A 40 4.43 -6.88 5.72
N GLY A 41 5.38 -6.14 6.32
CA GLY A 41 6.40 -6.73 7.19
C GLY A 41 5.80 -7.40 8.44
N PRO A 42 5.15 -6.64 9.33
CA PRO A 42 4.57 -7.18 10.57
C PRO A 42 3.49 -8.25 10.35
N VAL A 43 2.62 -8.09 9.35
CA VAL A 43 1.57 -9.09 9.06
C VAL A 43 2.18 -10.39 8.57
N THR A 44 3.17 -10.33 7.68
CA THR A 44 3.87 -11.54 7.19
C THR A 44 4.57 -12.25 8.35
N TYR A 45 5.28 -11.49 9.19
CA TYR A 45 5.94 -12.05 10.36
C TYR A 45 4.95 -12.76 11.30
N GLN A 46 3.84 -12.11 11.64
CA GLN A 46 2.83 -12.66 12.53
C GLN A 46 2.14 -13.90 11.93
N LEU A 47 1.88 -13.90 10.62
CA LEU A 47 1.32 -15.04 9.91
C LEU A 47 2.28 -16.23 9.96
N LEU A 48 3.57 -16.02 9.65
CA LEU A 48 4.58 -17.08 9.68
C LEU A 48 4.77 -17.62 11.09
N ALA A 49 4.87 -16.76 12.11
CA ALA A 49 4.94 -17.18 13.50
C ALA A 49 3.74 -18.06 13.90
N SER A 50 2.52 -17.69 13.46
CA SER A 50 1.31 -18.48 13.71
C SER A 50 1.24 -19.78 12.89
N ALA A 51 1.87 -19.84 11.73
CA ALA A 51 1.92 -21.03 10.88
C ALA A 51 2.95 -22.04 11.43
N PHE A 52 4.16 -21.59 11.75
CA PHE A 52 5.24 -22.45 12.23
C PHE A 52 5.07 -22.91 13.69
N SER A 53 4.46 -22.09 14.56
CA SER A 53 4.10 -22.54 15.93
C SER A 53 3.18 -23.76 15.93
N THR A 54 2.42 -23.99 14.85
CA THR A 54 1.59 -25.20 14.71
C THR A 54 2.27 -26.36 13.99
N MET A 55 3.43 -26.13 13.36
CA MET A 55 4.27 -27.19 12.79
C MET A 55 5.27 -27.75 13.81
N ALA A 56 5.67 -26.95 14.81
CA ALA A 56 6.57 -27.33 15.89
C ALA A 56 5.88 -28.09 17.05
N ALA A 57 4.76 -28.78 16.79
CA ALA A 57 4.13 -29.69 17.75
C ALA A 57 4.89 -31.04 17.86
N GLY A 58 6.21 -31.02 17.66
CA GLY A 58 7.16 -32.10 17.87
C GLY A 58 8.35 -31.56 18.66
N ASP A 59 8.68 -32.28 19.73
CA ASP A 59 9.76 -32.10 20.71
C ASP A 59 10.03 -30.67 21.27
N PRO A 60 9.78 -30.42 22.58
CA PRO A 60 10.03 -29.12 23.23
C PRO A 60 11.49 -28.61 23.18
N GLY A 61 12.43 -29.44 22.73
CA GLY A 61 13.86 -29.14 22.66
C GLY A 61 14.33 -28.41 21.38
N GLU A 62 13.52 -28.35 20.33
CA GLU A 62 13.89 -27.78 19.03
C GLU A 62 13.08 -26.54 18.64
N GLN A 63 12.55 -25.80 19.62
CA GLN A 63 12.06 -24.45 19.33
C GLN A 63 13.26 -23.61 18.84
N PRO A 64 13.33 -23.22 17.56
CA PRO A 64 14.38 -22.30 17.15
C PRO A 64 14.23 -21.06 18.03
N ALA A 65 15.36 -20.59 18.56
CA ALA A 65 15.50 -19.53 19.56
C ALA A 65 14.97 -18.15 19.12
N MET A 66 13.74 -18.07 18.64
CA MET A 66 12.94 -16.86 18.56
C MET A 66 12.38 -16.68 19.95
N ARG A 67 13.16 -15.99 20.79
CA ARG A 67 12.91 -15.74 22.21
C ARG A 67 11.42 -15.75 22.53
N ALA A 68 11.04 -16.62 23.45
CA ALA A 68 9.74 -16.61 24.12
C ALA A 68 9.30 -15.19 24.59
N ALA A 69 10.23 -14.25 24.77
CA ALA A 69 9.96 -12.84 25.06
C ALA A 69 9.31 -12.02 23.92
N ASP A 70 9.49 -12.38 22.63
CA ASP A 70 8.87 -11.67 21.49
C ASP A 70 7.45 -12.20 21.18
N VAL A 71 7.10 -13.36 21.74
CA VAL A 71 5.74 -13.94 21.71
C VAL A 71 4.87 -13.33 22.83
N GLU A 72 5.49 -12.68 23.83
CA GLU A 72 4.82 -12.09 25.00
C GLU A 72 4.47 -10.60 24.88
N GLY A 73 4.90 -9.92 23.80
CA GLY A 73 4.31 -8.63 23.42
C GLY A 73 2.84 -8.83 23.03
N PRO A 74 1.92 -7.86 23.21
CA PRO A 74 0.50 -8.04 22.91
C PRO A 74 0.33 -8.47 21.45
N ALA A 75 0.12 -9.77 21.24
CA ALA A 75 0.09 -10.40 19.93
C ALA A 75 -0.85 -9.61 19.02
N GLY A 76 -0.32 -9.09 17.91
CA GLY A 76 -1.10 -8.28 16.97
C GLY A 76 -1.09 -6.77 17.14
N LEU A 77 -0.46 -6.20 18.18
CA LEU A 77 -0.36 -4.74 18.31
C LEU A 77 0.49 -4.13 17.19
N ILE A 78 1.67 -4.72 16.91
CA ILE A 78 2.58 -4.23 15.87
C ILE A 78 1.94 -4.24 14.47
N PRO A 79 1.33 -5.34 13.98
CA PRO A 79 0.63 -5.33 12.70
C PRO A 79 -0.59 -4.41 12.68
N LEU A 80 -1.28 -4.23 13.82
CA LEU A 80 -2.39 -3.27 13.92
C LEU A 80 -1.92 -1.82 13.77
N VAL A 81 -0.83 -1.43 14.45
CA VAL A 81 -0.24 -0.09 14.30
C VAL A 81 0.22 0.12 12.86
N GLY A 82 0.87 -0.89 12.28
CA GLY A 82 1.24 -0.87 10.86
C GLY A 82 0.06 -0.64 9.93
N ALA A 83 -1.05 -1.34 10.16
CA ALA A 83 -2.28 -1.19 9.38
C ALA A 83 -2.94 0.18 9.55
N LEU A 84 -2.87 0.78 10.73
CA LEU A 84 -3.32 2.15 10.94
C LEU A 84 -2.48 3.15 10.14
N VAL A 85 -1.15 2.99 10.15
CA VAL A 85 -0.25 3.85 9.36
C VAL A 85 -0.55 3.71 7.87
N ASN A 86 -0.69 2.49 7.36
CA ASN A 86 -1.05 2.24 5.96
C ASN A 86 -2.41 2.84 5.58
N ALA A 87 -3.43 2.70 6.43
CA ALA A 87 -4.73 3.29 6.19
C ALA A 87 -4.67 4.82 6.11
N ALA A 88 -3.92 5.45 7.01
CA ALA A 88 -3.75 6.90 7.02
C ALA A 88 -2.99 7.39 5.78
N THR A 89 -1.88 6.76 5.42
CA THR A 89 -1.04 7.20 4.29
C THR A 89 -1.70 6.89 2.95
N ALA A 90 -2.33 5.73 2.78
CA ALA A 90 -3.09 5.38 1.57
C ALA A 90 -4.28 6.32 1.34
N ALA A 91 -5.06 6.63 2.39
CA ALA A 91 -6.18 7.57 2.28
C ALA A 91 -5.69 9.00 1.98
N SER A 92 -4.61 9.43 2.61
CA SER A 92 -4.01 10.76 2.37
C SER A 92 -3.52 10.89 0.94
N PHE A 93 -2.84 9.88 0.42
CA PHE A 93 -2.36 9.88 -0.97
C PHE A 93 -3.50 9.78 -1.98
N ALA A 94 -4.54 8.97 -1.70
CA ALA A 94 -5.73 8.90 -2.53
C ALA A 94 -6.48 10.24 -2.62
N ALA A 95 -6.64 10.93 -1.47
CA ALA A 95 -7.21 12.26 -1.43
C ALA A 95 -6.37 13.27 -2.24
N PHE A 96 -5.04 13.24 -2.07
CA PHE A 96 -4.14 14.07 -2.85
C PHE A 96 -4.27 13.85 -4.35
N LEU A 97 -4.29 12.60 -4.83
CA LEU A 97 -4.42 12.32 -6.27
C LEU A 97 -5.71 12.89 -6.87
N GLN A 98 -6.82 12.82 -6.14
CA GLN A 98 -8.08 13.40 -6.60
C GLN A 98 -8.11 14.93 -6.54
N LEU A 99 -7.54 15.53 -5.50
CA LEU A 99 -7.46 16.99 -5.39
C LEU A 99 -6.50 17.58 -6.43
N SER A 100 -5.42 16.86 -6.75
CA SER A 100 -4.45 17.23 -7.77
C SER A 100 -5.03 17.20 -9.19
N ALA A 101 -6.18 16.54 -9.41
CA ALA A 101 -6.90 16.58 -10.68
C ALA A 101 -7.19 18.02 -11.16
N GLY A 102 -7.45 18.94 -10.23
CA GLY A 102 -7.72 20.35 -10.53
C GLY A 102 -6.52 21.13 -11.05
N SER A 103 -5.29 20.65 -10.83
CA SER A 103 -4.07 21.33 -11.33
C SER A 103 -3.79 21.05 -12.82
N PHE A 104 -4.35 19.97 -13.38
CA PHE A 104 -4.25 19.63 -14.81
C PHE A 104 -5.13 20.51 -15.71
N ALA A 105 -6.01 21.32 -15.14
CA ALA A 105 -6.89 22.23 -15.86
C ALA A 105 -6.15 23.29 -16.71
N THR A 106 -4.86 23.53 -16.45
CA THR A 106 -4.04 24.48 -17.21
C THR A 106 -3.67 23.96 -18.62
N VAL A 107 -3.63 22.64 -18.84
CA VAL A 107 -3.30 22.04 -20.15
C VAL A 107 -4.50 21.31 -20.78
N GLY A 108 -5.46 20.86 -19.97
CA GLY A 108 -6.82 20.46 -20.39
C GLY A 108 -6.95 19.16 -21.19
N TYR A 109 -5.99 18.81 -22.05
CA TYR A 109 -6.09 17.68 -22.98
C TYR A 109 -4.77 16.91 -23.12
N TYR A 110 -4.86 15.59 -23.30
CA TYR A 110 -3.74 14.66 -23.49
C TYR A 110 -3.92 13.80 -24.75
N PHE A 111 -2.83 13.54 -25.47
CA PHE A 111 -2.81 12.68 -26.65
C PHE A 111 -2.38 11.24 -26.31
N ASP A 112 -3.24 10.26 -26.62
CA ASP A 112 -2.93 8.83 -26.45
C ASP A 112 -2.16 8.29 -27.68
N PRO A 113 -0.87 7.91 -27.53
CA PRO A 113 -0.07 7.37 -28.63
C PRO A 113 -0.57 6.02 -29.17
N THR A 114 -1.32 5.26 -28.39
CA THR A 114 -1.83 3.93 -28.79
C THR A 114 -3.13 4.03 -29.59
N HIS A 115 -3.76 5.21 -29.56
CA HIS A 115 -4.98 5.51 -30.29
C HIS A 115 -4.87 6.88 -30.99
N PRO A 116 -4.02 7.01 -32.02
CA PRO A 116 -3.70 8.29 -32.66
C PRO A 116 -4.89 8.94 -33.40
N THR A 117 -5.98 8.20 -33.59
CA THR A 117 -7.22 8.68 -34.22
C THR A 117 -8.31 9.04 -33.22
N LYS A 118 -8.11 8.82 -31.91
CA LYS A 118 -9.08 9.23 -30.87
C LYS A 118 -8.87 10.70 -30.51
N ALA A 119 -9.97 11.35 -30.11
CA ALA A 119 -9.92 12.70 -29.58
C ALA A 119 -9.01 12.75 -28.34
N MET A 120 -8.32 13.88 -28.16
CA MET A 120 -7.49 14.08 -26.98
C MET A 120 -8.33 13.91 -25.71
N ALA A 121 -7.82 13.13 -24.77
CA ALA A 121 -8.50 12.81 -23.53
C ALA A 121 -8.37 13.97 -22.53
N ASP A 122 -9.46 14.31 -21.85
CA ASP A 122 -9.40 15.24 -20.74
C ASP A 122 -8.62 14.63 -19.57
N ALA A 123 -7.62 15.36 -19.07
CA ALA A 123 -6.75 14.88 -18.01
C ALA A 123 -7.51 14.69 -16.69
N ALA A 124 -8.47 15.58 -16.39
CA ALA A 124 -9.27 15.49 -15.16
C ALA A 124 -10.22 14.28 -15.19
N ALA A 125 -10.88 14.01 -16.32
CA ALA A 125 -11.72 12.84 -16.54
C ALA A 125 -10.91 11.52 -16.43
N THR A 126 -9.66 11.52 -16.91
CA THR A 126 -8.77 10.36 -16.80
C THR A 126 -8.42 10.07 -15.34
N VAL A 127 -8.14 11.11 -14.53
CA VAL A 127 -7.90 10.99 -13.09
C VAL A 127 -9.16 10.49 -12.36
N ALA A 128 -10.31 11.08 -12.68
CA ALA A 128 -11.60 10.67 -12.11
C ALA A 128 -11.94 9.20 -12.45
N GLY A 129 -11.59 8.74 -13.65
CA GLY A 129 -11.77 7.34 -14.06
C GLY A 129 -10.95 6.33 -13.23
N GLN A 130 -9.87 6.76 -12.57
CA GLN A 130 -9.11 5.90 -11.66
C GLN A 130 -9.69 5.84 -10.25
N ALA A 131 -10.67 6.70 -9.90
CA ALA A 131 -11.25 6.78 -8.57
C ALA A 131 -11.78 5.42 -8.05
N PRO A 132 -12.45 4.57 -8.85
CA PRO A 132 -12.88 3.25 -8.37
C PRO A 132 -11.71 2.36 -7.95
N LEU A 133 -10.64 2.31 -8.75
CA LEU A 133 -9.47 1.48 -8.45
C LEU A 133 -8.68 2.02 -7.26
N LEU A 134 -8.63 3.35 -7.13
CA LEU A 134 -7.95 4.04 -6.03
C LEU A 134 -8.72 3.86 -4.71
N TRP A 135 -10.00 4.20 -4.66
CA TRP A 135 -10.77 4.14 -3.43
C TRP A 135 -11.22 2.73 -3.09
N ALA A 136 -11.81 1.98 -4.02
CA ALA A 136 -12.26 0.63 -3.74
C ALA A 136 -11.07 -0.34 -3.63
N GLY A 137 -10.13 -0.27 -4.58
CA GLY A 137 -8.97 -1.17 -4.61
C GLY A 137 -7.93 -0.82 -3.55
N ALA A 138 -7.33 0.37 -3.63
CA ALA A 138 -6.21 0.72 -2.74
C ALA A 138 -6.65 1.08 -1.31
N VAL A 139 -7.74 1.84 -1.12
CA VAL A 139 -8.16 2.29 0.21
C VAL A 139 -9.05 1.27 0.92
N LEU A 140 -10.20 0.92 0.35
CA LEU A 140 -11.15 0.01 1.01
C LEU A 140 -10.54 -1.39 1.14
N VAL A 141 -10.13 -2.02 0.03
CA VAL A 141 -9.54 -3.36 0.05
C VAL A 141 -8.10 -3.31 0.58
N GLY A 142 -7.28 -2.41 0.08
CA GLY A 142 -5.85 -2.37 0.41
C GLY A 142 -5.47 -1.87 1.79
N ALA A 143 -6.32 -1.07 2.44
CA ALA A 143 -5.97 -0.40 3.69
C ALA A 143 -6.96 -0.70 4.82
N LEU A 144 -8.27 -0.66 4.56
CA LEU A 144 -9.28 -0.92 5.59
C LEU A 144 -9.45 -2.41 5.89
N VAL A 145 -9.40 -3.30 4.89
CA VAL A 145 -9.49 -4.74 5.14
C VAL A 145 -8.30 -5.25 5.97
N PRO A 146 -7.03 -4.90 5.69
CA PRO A 146 -5.91 -5.27 6.55
C PRO A 146 -6.04 -4.70 7.97
N LEU A 147 -6.55 -3.48 8.12
CA LEU A 147 -6.79 -2.87 9.43
C LEU A 147 -7.83 -3.65 10.24
N ALA A 148 -8.98 -3.95 9.63
CA ALA A 148 -10.02 -4.76 10.26
C ALA A 148 -9.52 -6.18 10.57
N ALA A 149 -8.80 -6.80 9.64
CA ALA A 149 -8.23 -8.13 9.83
C ALA A 149 -7.19 -8.17 10.95
N CYS A 150 -6.32 -7.16 11.07
CA CYS A 150 -5.37 -7.07 12.19
C CYS A 150 -6.08 -6.88 13.54
N PHE A 151 -7.15 -6.08 13.58
CA PHE A 151 -7.97 -5.91 14.77
C PHE A 151 -8.68 -7.21 15.18
N LEU A 152 -9.27 -7.91 14.22
CA LEU A 152 -9.94 -9.19 14.44
C LEU A 152 -8.96 -10.32 14.76
N GLY A 153 -7.78 -10.34 14.14
CA GLY A 153 -6.68 -11.25 14.48
C GLY A 153 -6.22 -11.07 15.92
N ARG A 154 -6.11 -9.82 16.39
CA ARG A 154 -5.79 -9.52 17.78
C ARG A 154 -6.88 -9.99 18.75
N LYS A 155 -8.16 -9.77 18.40
CA LYS A 155 -9.29 -10.14 19.27
C LYS A 155 -9.54 -11.66 19.31
N SER A 156 -9.38 -12.33 18.18
CA SER A 156 -9.69 -13.76 18.04
C SER A 156 -8.50 -14.69 18.28
N GLY A 157 -7.27 -14.17 18.23
CA GLY A 157 -6.04 -14.97 18.29
C GLY A 157 -5.75 -15.80 17.02
N ASN A 158 -6.69 -15.91 16.08
CA ASN A 158 -6.54 -16.70 14.86
C ASN A 158 -5.77 -15.96 13.77
N TRP A 159 -4.47 -15.80 13.99
CA TRP A 159 -3.56 -15.09 13.06
C TRP A 159 -3.30 -15.83 11.75
N LYS A 160 -3.58 -17.14 11.67
CA LYS A 160 -3.49 -17.88 10.41
C LYS A 160 -4.52 -17.38 9.40
N LEU A 161 -5.77 -17.28 9.82
CA LEU A 161 -6.85 -16.79 8.97
C LEU A 161 -6.71 -15.28 8.75
N TRP A 162 -6.68 -14.51 9.84
CA TRP A 162 -6.70 -13.05 9.75
C TRP A 162 -5.42 -12.45 9.20
N GLY A 163 -4.26 -13.07 9.48
CA GLY A 163 -2.99 -12.68 8.87
C GLY A 163 -2.97 -12.96 7.36
N ALA A 164 -3.51 -14.10 6.90
CA ALA A 164 -3.62 -14.39 5.48
C ALA A 164 -4.57 -13.42 4.76
N VAL A 165 -5.72 -13.12 5.35
CA VAL A 165 -6.68 -12.13 4.82
C VAL A 165 -6.02 -10.74 4.75
N ALA A 166 -5.36 -10.31 5.82
CA ALA A 166 -4.67 -9.02 5.86
C ALA A 166 -3.57 -8.92 4.79
N LEU A 167 -2.76 -9.98 4.64
CA LEU A 167 -1.68 -10.02 3.65
C LEU A 167 -2.23 -9.99 2.22
N ALA A 168 -3.22 -10.81 1.90
CA ALA A 168 -3.83 -10.85 0.58
C ALA A 168 -4.45 -9.50 0.21
N ALA A 169 -5.21 -8.91 1.13
CA ALA A 169 -5.84 -7.62 0.91
C ALA A 169 -4.82 -6.48 0.74
N ALA A 170 -3.76 -6.47 1.56
CA ALA A 170 -2.67 -5.49 1.43
C ALA A 170 -1.94 -5.60 0.08
N LEU A 171 -1.71 -6.82 -0.42
CA LEU A 171 -1.11 -7.05 -1.74
C LEU A 171 -2.02 -6.57 -2.88
N ILE A 172 -3.32 -6.89 -2.82
CA ILE A 172 -4.30 -6.40 -3.81
C ILE A 172 -4.31 -4.86 -3.81
N GLY A 173 -4.34 -4.26 -2.62
CA GLY A 173 -4.24 -2.83 -2.43
C GLY A 173 -3.01 -2.20 -3.07
N ALA A 174 -1.84 -2.78 -2.79
CA ALA A 174 -0.57 -2.33 -3.34
C ALA A 174 -0.60 -2.41 -4.87
N VAL A 175 -1.07 -3.52 -5.45
CA VAL A 175 -1.20 -3.64 -6.91
C VAL A 175 -2.15 -2.58 -7.48
N CYS A 176 -3.33 -2.41 -6.89
CA CYS A 176 -4.27 -1.36 -7.30
C CYS A 176 -3.61 0.03 -7.26
N LEU A 177 -2.89 0.33 -6.19
CA LEU A 177 -2.22 1.62 -6.03
C LEU A 177 -1.13 1.82 -7.09
N ARG A 178 -0.34 0.79 -7.41
CA ARG A 178 0.69 0.85 -8.46
C ARG A 178 0.06 1.04 -9.83
N VAL A 179 -1.03 0.33 -10.13
CA VAL A 179 -1.75 0.48 -11.40
C VAL A 179 -2.26 1.90 -11.55
N VAL A 180 -2.91 2.47 -10.53
CA VAL A 180 -3.35 3.87 -10.55
C VAL A 180 -2.16 4.81 -10.71
N PHE A 181 -1.12 4.65 -9.90
CA PHE A 181 0.09 5.47 -9.95
C PHE A 181 0.70 5.47 -11.37
N TYR A 182 0.93 4.30 -11.95
CA TYR A 182 1.51 4.19 -13.29
C TYR A 182 0.58 4.71 -14.38
N ASN A 183 -0.72 4.48 -14.30
CA ASN A 183 -1.68 5.03 -15.27
C ASN A 183 -1.69 6.57 -15.23
N LEU A 184 -1.71 7.16 -14.04
CA LEU A 184 -1.67 8.61 -13.86
C LEU A 184 -0.34 9.23 -14.29
N GLY A 185 0.72 8.43 -14.39
CA GLY A 185 1.98 8.87 -14.97
C GLY A 185 2.40 8.09 -16.22
N LEU A 186 1.46 7.61 -17.01
CA LEU A 186 1.65 7.43 -18.44
C LEU A 186 0.82 8.50 -19.18
N SER A 187 -0.41 8.71 -18.70
CA SER A 187 -1.44 9.61 -19.27
C SER A 187 -1.13 11.11 -19.23
N VAL A 188 0.02 11.55 -18.70
CA VAL A 188 0.36 12.99 -18.59
C VAL A 188 1.53 13.38 -19.52
N PHE A 189 2.30 12.44 -20.06
CA PHE A 189 3.54 12.77 -20.79
C PHE A 189 3.40 12.68 -22.32
N MET A 190 2.41 13.37 -22.86
CA MET A 190 2.56 13.83 -24.23
C MET A 190 2.00 15.24 -24.34
N PHE A 191 2.63 16.13 -23.58
CA PHE A 191 2.52 17.56 -23.76
C PHE A 191 3.58 17.97 -24.78
N TYR A 192 3.12 18.32 -25.98
CA TYR A 192 3.81 19.19 -26.90
C TYR A 192 2.85 20.32 -27.27
#